data_AF-A0A381X387-F1
#
_entry.id   AF-A0A381X387-F1
#
_cell.length_a   1.000
_cell.length_b   1.000
_cell.length_c   1.000
_cell.angle_alpha   90.00
_cell.angle_beta   90.00
_cell.angle_gamma   90.00
#
_symmetry.space_group_name_H-M   'P 1'
#
loop_
_entity.id
_entity.type
_entity.pdbx_description
1 polymer ?
#
loop_
_entity_poly.entity_id
_entity_poly.type
_entity_poly.pdbx_seq_one_letter_code
_entity_poly.pdbx_strand_id
1 'polypeptide(L)'
;MSKKTLLLSLGLVLMTQVVFIDNICGKNRNETQNPLPSSYKTMATRPEKAFFNHTTNNLWSAITNYGSVGDPNSPSTGRPSAQWPGGSGNNYLYDAGLWLGTKIGGEPVVTTYFYNPHVEYLPTSGFSGEIGAVISKDIHGNEN
;
A
#
# COMPACT_ATOMS: atom_id res chain seq x y z
N MET A 1 34.04 -44.25 -12.00
CA MET A 1 32.87 -43.40 -11.67
C MET A 1 31.96 -43.36 -12.88
N SER A 2 30.68 -43.69 -12.75
CA SER A 2 29.75 -43.76 -13.90
C SER A 2 29.30 -42.36 -14.31
N LYS A 3 29.08 -42.13 -15.62
CA LYS A 3 28.55 -40.85 -16.16
C LYS A 3 27.26 -40.42 -15.44
N LYS A 4 26.45 -41.39 -15.00
CA LYS A 4 25.23 -41.13 -14.20
C LYS A 4 25.54 -40.57 -12.81
N THR A 5 26.57 -41.09 -12.14
CA THR A 5 27.01 -40.61 -10.83
C THR A 5 27.61 -39.19 -10.90
N LEU A 6 28.31 -38.87 -12.00
CA LEU A 6 28.86 -37.53 -12.23
C LEU A 6 27.76 -36.49 -12.50
N LEU A 7 26.71 -36.86 -13.25
CA LEU A 7 25.58 -35.97 -13.54
C LEU A 7 24.73 -35.69 -12.29
N LEU A 8 24.51 -36.70 -11.45
CA LEU A 8 23.82 -36.54 -10.16
C LEU A 8 24.61 -35.66 -9.19
N SER A 9 25.93 -35.81 -9.12
CA SER A 9 26.76 -34.95 -8.24
C SER A 9 26.84 -33.51 -8.76
N LEU A 10 26.92 -33.29 -10.07
CA LEU A 10 26.92 -31.94 -10.65
C LEU A 10 25.58 -31.22 -10.44
N GLY A 11 24.46 -31.93 -10.57
CA GLY A 11 23.12 -31.37 -10.30
C GLY A 11 22.91 -30.98 -8.83
N LEU A 12 23.42 -31.78 -7.89
CA LEU A 12 23.31 -31.49 -6.46
C LEU A 12 24.21 -30.30 -6.03
N VAL A 13 25.39 -30.17 -6.63
CA VAL A 13 26.28 -29.02 -6.40
C VAL A 13 25.69 -27.72 -6.99
N LEU A 14 25.04 -27.79 -8.14
CA LEU A 14 24.41 -26.60 -8.74
C LEU A 14 23.20 -26.13 -7.93
N MET A 15 22.37 -27.05 -7.42
CA MET A 15 21.23 -26.71 -6.56
C MET A 15 21.64 -26.09 -5.22
N THR A 16 22.73 -26.57 -4.61
CA THR A 16 23.25 -25.98 -3.37
C THR A 16 23.81 -24.58 -3.59
N GLN A 17 24.47 -24.29 -4.71
CA GLN A 17 24.96 -22.94 -5.01
C GLN A 17 23.83 -21.93 -5.27
N VAL A 18 22.73 -22.34 -5.89
CA VAL A 18 21.57 -21.44 -6.13
C VAL A 18 20.91 -21.01 -4.81
N VAL A 19 20.75 -21.92 -3.84
CA VAL A 19 20.13 -21.62 -2.53
C VAL A 19 20.98 -20.67 -1.68
N PHE A 20 22.31 -20.66 -1.87
CA PHE A 20 23.21 -19.76 -1.13
C PHE A 20 23.29 -18.34 -1.70
N ILE A 21 23.05 -18.12 -2.99
CA ILE A 21 23.11 -16.77 -3.59
C ILE A 21 21.89 -15.92 -3.18
N ASP A 22 20.72 -16.53 -3.00
CA ASP A 22 19.50 -15.81 -2.58
C ASP A 22 19.60 -15.27 -1.13
N ASN A 23 20.46 -15.84 -0.29
CA ASN A 23 20.69 -15.37 1.08
C ASN A 23 21.78 -14.29 1.23
N ILE A 24 22.53 -13.97 0.17
CA ILE A 24 23.61 -12.96 0.23
C ILE A 24 23.14 -11.58 -0.25
N CYS A 25 21.92 -11.44 -0.79
CA CYS A 25 21.31 -10.12 -1.00
C CYS A 25 20.67 -9.55 0.29
N GLY A 26 21.37 -9.69 1.42
CA GLY A 26 21.15 -8.88 2.60
C GLY A 26 21.72 -7.48 2.34
N LYS A 27 20.94 -6.61 1.69
CA LYS A 27 21.27 -5.19 1.55
C LYS A 27 21.50 -4.63 2.95
N ASN A 28 22.76 -4.41 3.33
CA ASN A 28 23.15 -3.67 4.52
C ASN A 28 22.45 -2.32 4.47
N ARG A 29 21.38 -2.17 5.25
CA ARG A 29 20.75 -0.88 5.51
C ARG A 29 21.65 -0.17 6.51
N ASN A 30 22.74 0.41 6.02
CA ASN A 30 23.31 1.56 6.70
C ASN A 30 22.25 2.65 6.58
N GLU A 31 21.39 2.72 7.59
CA GLU A 31 20.46 3.82 7.80
C GLU A 31 21.34 5.07 7.94
N THR A 32 21.57 5.73 6.82
CA THR A 32 22.09 7.09 6.86
C THR A 32 20.93 7.87 7.42
N GLN A 33 20.92 8.09 8.75
CA GLN A 33 20.09 9.09 9.37
C GLN A 33 20.52 10.41 8.75
N ASN A 34 19.91 10.74 7.62
CA ASN A 34 19.97 12.10 7.11
C ASN A 34 19.48 12.98 8.26
N PRO A 35 20.24 14.01 8.67
CA PRO A 35 19.78 14.91 9.71
C PRO A 35 18.38 15.39 9.33
N LEU A 36 17.44 15.29 10.28
CA LEU A 36 16.08 15.76 10.11
C LEU A 36 16.14 17.18 9.51
N PRO A 37 15.51 17.44 8.35
CA PRO A 37 15.52 18.78 7.79
C PRO A 37 14.99 19.75 8.86
N SER A 38 15.77 20.77 9.20
CA SER A 38 15.57 21.67 10.36
C SER A 38 14.37 22.62 10.23
N SER A 39 13.37 22.24 9.43
CA SER A 39 12.13 22.94 9.27
C SER A 39 11.03 21.91 9.04
N TYR A 40 10.65 21.18 10.09
CA TYR A 40 9.29 20.67 10.16
C TYR A 40 8.40 21.91 10.12
N LYS A 41 7.90 22.23 8.93
CA LYS A 41 6.75 23.14 8.81
C LYS A 41 5.74 22.63 9.82
N THR A 42 5.25 23.51 10.69
CA THR A 42 4.05 23.29 11.50
C THR A 42 3.13 22.36 10.73
N MET A 43 2.89 21.15 11.26
CA MET A 43 2.20 20.09 10.52
C MET A 43 0.98 20.71 9.86
N ALA A 44 1.04 20.90 8.54
CA ALA A 44 -0.09 21.46 7.82
C ALA A 44 -1.27 20.54 8.15
N THR A 45 -2.38 21.10 8.63
CA THR A 45 -3.60 20.34 8.88
C THR A 45 -3.82 19.41 7.69
N ARG A 46 -3.95 18.10 7.96
CA ARG A 46 -4.09 17.10 6.90
C ARG A 46 -5.26 17.49 5.98
N PRO A 47 -5.16 17.29 4.65
CA PRO A 47 -6.22 17.71 3.73
C PRO A 47 -7.57 17.08 4.10
N GLU A 48 -8.65 17.83 3.90
CA GLU A 48 -10.00 17.30 4.04
C GLU A 48 -10.26 16.13 3.08
N LYS A 49 -11.31 15.34 3.33
CA LYS A 49 -11.76 14.30 2.41
C LYS A 49 -12.12 14.92 1.07
N ALA A 50 -11.45 14.49 0.02
CA ALA A 50 -11.65 14.99 -1.32
C ALA A 50 -12.04 13.85 -2.27
N PHE A 51 -12.93 14.18 -3.21
CA PHE A 51 -13.34 13.31 -4.31
C PHE A 51 -12.92 13.97 -5.62
N PHE A 52 -12.27 13.20 -6.48
CA PHE A 52 -11.80 13.61 -7.79
C PHE A 52 -12.43 12.71 -8.85
N ASN A 53 -13.15 13.28 -9.80
CA ASN A 53 -13.74 12.51 -10.88
C ASN A 53 -12.70 12.27 -11.97
N HIS A 54 -12.35 11.01 -12.22
CA HIS A 54 -11.60 10.59 -13.39
C HIS A 54 -12.58 10.34 -14.53
N THR A 55 -12.60 11.21 -15.54
CA THR A 55 -13.58 11.21 -16.64
C THR A 55 -12.94 10.97 -18.01
N THR A 56 -11.91 10.14 -18.06
CA THR A 56 -11.20 9.85 -19.31
C THR A 56 -12.00 8.89 -20.20
N ASN A 57 -12.27 9.29 -21.44
CA ASN A 57 -13.06 8.52 -22.41
C ASN A 57 -14.42 8.07 -21.83
N ASN A 58 -14.79 6.79 -22.01
CA ASN A 58 -16.11 6.27 -21.68
C ASN A 58 -16.18 5.55 -20.32
N LEU A 59 -15.10 5.52 -19.53
CA LEU A 59 -15.10 4.93 -18.20
C LEU A 59 -14.86 6.03 -17.16
N TRP A 60 -15.92 6.43 -16.45
CA TRP A 60 -15.82 7.48 -15.44
C TRP A 60 -15.88 6.89 -14.03
N SER A 61 -15.08 7.41 -13.11
CA SER A 61 -15.14 7.00 -11.70
C SER A 61 -14.63 8.10 -10.78
N ALA A 62 -15.18 8.21 -9.58
CA ALA A 62 -14.60 9.01 -8.51
C ALA A 62 -13.38 8.28 -7.91
N ILE A 63 -12.41 9.07 -7.46
CA ILE A 63 -11.20 8.64 -6.76
C ILE A 63 -11.05 9.55 -5.55
N THR A 64 -10.69 9.02 -4.38
CA THR A 64 -10.54 9.84 -3.18
C THR A 64 -9.09 9.89 -2.68
N ASN A 65 -8.76 10.93 -1.90
CA ASN A 65 -7.48 11.03 -1.20
C ASN A 65 -7.37 10.10 0.04
N TYR A 66 -8.37 9.26 0.25
CA TYR A 66 -8.43 8.26 1.31
C TYR A 66 -8.68 6.86 0.74
N GLY A 67 -8.25 6.63 -0.50
CA GLY A 67 -8.11 5.31 -1.11
C GLY A 67 -9.40 4.64 -1.57
N SER A 68 -10.52 5.35 -1.60
CA SER A 68 -11.75 4.87 -2.25
C SER A 68 -11.70 5.13 -3.76
N VAL A 69 -12.22 4.16 -4.51
CA VAL A 69 -12.47 4.23 -5.95
C VAL A 69 -13.96 3.94 -6.16
N GLY A 70 -14.66 4.86 -6.80
CA GLY A 70 -16.11 4.86 -6.94
C GLY A 70 -16.81 5.70 -5.88
N ASP A 71 -18.13 5.60 -5.84
CA ASP A 71 -18.98 6.24 -4.84
C ASP A 71 -20.20 5.34 -4.55
N PRO A 72 -20.23 4.66 -3.39
CA PRO A 72 -21.40 3.89 -2.93
C PRO A 72 -22.68 4.71 -2.87
N ASN A 73 -22.56 6.03 -2.71
CA ASN A 73 -23.68 6.97 -2.65
C ASN A 73 -23.91 7.67 -4.00
N SER A 74 -23.35 7.18 -5.10
CA SER A 74 -23.50 7.75 -6.45
C SER A 74 -24.94 8.13 -6.84
N PRO A 75 -26.02 7.41 -6.45
CA PRO A 75 -27.38 7.83 -6.76
C PRO A 75 -27.78 9.17 -6.11
N SER A 76 -27.17 9.52 -4.98
CA SER A 76 -27.43 10.76 -4.24
C SER A 76 -26.39 11.85 -4.52
N THR A 77 -25.14 11.48 -4.79
CA THR A 77 -24.04 12.42 -4.97
C THR A 77 -23.82 12.82 -6.42
N GLY A 78 -24.32 12.03 -7.38
CA GLY A 78 -24.09 12.20 -8.81
C GLY A 78 -22.66 11.88 -9.26
N ARG A 79 -21.78 11.44 -8.35
CA ARG A 79 -20.40 11.07 -8.71
C ARG A 79 -20.40 9.73 -9.45
N PRO A 80 -19.54 9.57 -10.48
CA PRO A 80 -19.48 8.32 -11.23
C PRO A 80 -18.82 7.21 -10.39
N SER A 81 -19.28 5.98 -10.56
CA SER A 81 -18.73 4.80 -9.90
C SER A 81 -18.62 3.65 -10.90
N ALA A 82 -17.48 3.59 -11.60
CA ALA A 82 -17.28 2.81 -12.82
C ALA A 82 -18.42 2.98 -13.84
N GLN A 83 -18.75 4.23 -14.16
CA GLN A 83 -19.82 4.58 -15.07
C GLN A 83 -19.45 4.26 -16.52
N TRP A 84 -20.35 3.59 -17.23
CA TRP A 84 -20.20 3.26 -18.64
C TRP A 84 -21.54 3.30 -19.41
N PRO A 85 -21.62 3.95 -20.59
CA PRO A 85 -20.66 4.92 -21.10
C PRO A 85 -20.53 6.13 -20.16
N GLY A 86 -19.40 6.85 -20.24
CA GLY A 86 -19.16 8.05 -19.44
C GLY A 86 -20.26 9.09 -19.64
N GLY A 87 -20.77 9.66 -18.55
CA GLY A 87 -21.87 10.62 -18.53
C GLY A 87 -23.28 9.99 -18.53
N SER A 88 -23.41 8.67 -18.64
CA SER A 88 -24.73 8.01 -18.76
C SER A 88 -25.57 7.97 -17.48
N GLY A 89 -24.96 8.15 -16.31
CA GLY A 89 -25.60 7.84 -15.03
C GLY A 89 -25.58 6.36 -14.64
N ASN A 90 -25.22 5.44 -15.54
CA ASN A 90 -25.19 4.00 -15.25
C ASN A 90 -23.88 3.61 -14.56
N ASN A 91 -23.95 3.39 -13.25
CA ASN A 91 -22.81 3.01 -12.41
C ASN A 91 -22.78 1.50 -12.18
N TYR A 92 -21.58 0.90 -12.26
CA TYR A 92 -21.39 -0.55 -12.15
C TYR A 92 -20.49 -0.97 -10.99
N LEU A 93 -19.98 0.00 -10.23
CA LEU A 93 -19.17 -0.24 -9.04
C LEU A 93 -19.91 0.29 -7.80
N TYR A 94 -20.02 -0.54 -6.77
CA TYR A 94 -20.47 -0.10 -5.46
C TYR A 94 -19.33 0.64 -4.73
N ASP A 95 -18.22 -0.06 -4.46
CA ASP A 95 -17.02 0.47 -3.82
C ASP A 95 -15.78 -0.32 -4.25
N ALA A 96 -14.62 0.33 -4.29
CA ALA A 96 -13.33 -0.32 -4.43
C ALA A 96 -12.24 0.44 -3.67
N GLY A 97 -11.14 -0.24 -3.38
CA GLY A 97 -9.99 0.32 -2.69
C GLY A 97 -8.67 -0.18 -3.27
N LEU A 98 -7.60 0.59 -3.06
CA LEU A 98 -6.25 0.10 -3.31
C LEU A 98 -5.88 -0.94 -2.25
N TRP A 99 -5.42 -2.11 -2.68
CA TRP A 99 -4.91 -3.14 -1.79
C TRP A 99 -3.41 -2.98 -1.64
N LEU A 100 -2.95 -2.72 -0.42
CA LEU A 100 -1.52 -2.62 -0.09
C LEU A 100 -1.12 -3.80 0.80
N GLY A 101 -0.30 -4.69 0.25
CA GLY A 101 0.23 -5.86 0.95
C GLY A 101 1.67 -5.68 1.43
N THR A 102 1.99 -6.22 2.61
CA THR A 102 3.36 -6.29 3.14
C THR A 102 3.54 -7.53 4.02
N LYS A 103 4.69 -7.67 4.70
CA LYS A 103 4.91 -8.65 5.76
C LYS A 103 5.22 -7.96 7.08
N ILE A 104 4.53 -8.32 8.15
CA ILE A 104 4.81 -7.87 9.52
C ILE A 104 5.26 -9.09 10.33
N GLY A 105 6.48 -9.07 10.85
CA GLY A 105 7.04 -10.22 11.57
C GLY A 105 7.19 -11.50 10.73
N GLY A 106 7.26 -11.37 9.39
CA GLY A 106 7.29 -12.50 8.46
C GLY A 106 5.92 -12.95 7.93
N GLU A 107 4.83 -12.55 8.59
CA GLU A 107 3.46 -12.90 8.20
C GLU A 107 2.91 -11.93 7.14
N PRO A 108 2.27 -12.43 6.07
CA PRO A 108 1.66 -11.59 5.05
C PRO A 108 0.43 -10.86 5.60
N VAL A 109 0.36 -9.55 5.37
CA VAL A 109 -0.77 -8.70 5.73
C VAL A 109 -1.17 -7.83 4.54
N VAL A 110 -2.46 -7.48 4.47
CA VAL A 110 -3.03 -6.61 3.43
C VAL A 110 -3.98 -5.63 4.09
N THR A 111 -3.93 -4.36 3.67
CA THR A 111 -4.92 -3.33 4.00
C THR A 111 -5.58 -2.84 2.71
N THR A 112 -6.83 -2.40 2.81
CA THR A 112 -7.57 -1.77 1.71
C THR A 112 -8.60 -0.80 2.27
N TYR A 113 -8.97 0.20 1.47
CA TYR A 113 -10.17 0.96 1.75
C TYR A 113 -11.42 0.06 1.69
N PHE A 114 -12.37 0.29 2.61
CA PHE A 114 -13.73 -0.25 2.56
C PHE A 114 -14.71 0.81 3.08
N TYR A 115 -15.84 1.00 2.40
CA TYR A 115 -16.78 2.08 2.71
C TYR A 115 -17.38 2.03 4.13
N ASN A 116 -17.73 0.85 4.63
CA ASN A 116 -18.36 0.71 5.96
C ASN A 116 -18.26 -0.75 6.45
N PRO A 117 -17.78 -1.03 7.68
CA PRO A 117 -17.58 -0.09 8.78
C PRO A 117 -16.15 0.48 8.94
N HIS A 118 -15.17 -0.04 8.20
CA HIS A 118 -13.76 0.29 8.42
C HIS A 118 -13.21 1.19 7.31
N VAL A 119 -13.11 2.49 7.60
CA VAL A 119 -12.57 3.49 6.67
C VAL A 119 -11.06 3.65 6.92
N GLU A 120 -10.25 2.77 6.32
CA GLU A 120 -8.85 2.52 6.73
C GLU A 120 -7.82 3.62 6.36
N TYR A 121 -8.14 4.55 5.46
CA TYR A 121 -7.21 5.60 5.02
C TYR A 121 -7.74 7.02 5.22
N LEU A 122 -8.63 7.22 6.19
CA LEU A 122 -9.13 8.55 6.52
C LEU A 122 -7.96 9.53 6.70
N PRO A 123 -8.11 10.79 6.24
CA PRO A 123 -7.22 11.83 6.65
C PRO A 123 -7.52 12.20 8.10
N THR A 124 -7.09 11.36 9.03
CA THR A 124 -7.18 11.57 10.48
C THR A 124 -5.82 12.00 11.02
N SER A 125 -5.88 12.66 12.18
CA SER A 125 -4.77 12.86 13.10
C SER A 125 -5.16 12.21 14.43
N GLY A 126 -4.33 11.31 14.95
CA GLY A 126 -4.39 10.88 16.35
C GLY A 126 -4.99 9.49 16.64
N PHE A 127 -5.20 8.63 15.63
CA PHE A 127 -5.42 7.20 15.90
C PHE A 127 -4.10 6.52 16.30
N SER A 128 -4.13 5.74 17.39
CA SER A 128 -3.02 4.86 17.75
C SER A 128 -2.74 3.87 16.61
N GLY A 129 -1.56 3.99 16.00
CA GLY A 129 -1.16 3.19 14.83
C GLY A 129 -1.07 3.96 13.51
N GLU A 130 -1.37 5.26 13.48
CA GLU A 130 -1.15 6.10 12.30
C GLU A 130 0.35 6.19 11.96
N ILE A 131 0.71 5.74 10.76
CA ILE A 131 2.06 5.92 10.20
C ILE A 131 2.24 7.43 9.94
N GLY A 132 2.93 8.11 10.86
CA GLY A 132 3.30 9.53 10.72
C GLY A 132 2.76 10.49 11.79
N ALA A 133 1.94 10.04 12.75
CA ALA A 133 1.52 10.88 13.89
C ALA A 133 2.41 10.71 15.13
N VAL A 134 3.10 9.58 15.24
CA VAL A 134 4.02 9.29 16.34
C VAL A 134 5.37 8.94 15.70
N ILE A 135 6.43 9.68 16.07
CA ILE A 135 7.80 9.17 15.94
C ILE A 135 7.80 7.75 16.47
N SER A 136 8.23 6.78 15.66
CA SER A 136 8.27 5.39 16.09
C SER A 136 9.00 5.33 17.43
N LYS A 137 8.28 5.02 18.52
CA LYS A 137 8.93 4.71 19.78
C LYS A 137 9.87 3.54 19.51
N ASP A 138 11.09 3.61 20.04
CA ASP A 138 12.03 2.51 19.91
C ASP A 138 11.46 1.23 20.58
N ILE A 139 12.15 0.10 20.44
CA ILE A 139 11.73 -1.20 21.03
C ILE A 139 11.58 -1.10 22.58
N HIS A 140 12.07 -0.01 23.19
CA HIS A 140 11.98 0.27 24.62
C HIS A 140 10.93 1.33 24.99
N GLY A 141 10.17 1.85 24.03
CA GLY A 141 9.07 2.78 24.28
C GLY A 141 9.47 4.26 24.43
N ASN A 142 10.72 4.61 24.11
CA ASN A 142 11.24 5.96 24.24
C ASN A 142 11.08 6.78 22.96
N GLU A 143 10.90 8.08 23.14
CA GLU A 143 10.75 9.08 22.07
C GLU A 143 12.15 9.58 21.68
N ASN A 144 12.45 9.68 20.38
CA ASN A 144 13.72 10.24 19.87
C ASN A 144 13.65 11.76 19.79
#